data_AF-A0A969IAA4-F1
#
_entry.id   AF-A0A969IAA4-F1
#
_cell.length_a   1.000
_cell.length_b   1.000
_cell.length_c   1.000
_cell.angle_alpha   90.00
_cell.angle_beta   90.00
_cell.angle_gamma   90.00
#
_symmetry.space_group_name_H-M   'P 1'
#
loop_
_entity.id
_entity.type
_entity.pdbx_description
1 polymer ?
#
loop_
_entity_poly.entity_id
_entity_poly.type
_entity_poly.pdbx_seq_one_letter_code
_entity_poly.pdbx_strand_id
1 'polypeptide(L)'
;MGAASRAESNEWFANVDPVLFPWLDDHRVEDAAVFPAAGFAEIALAAARETFGHGALEVRNLEILQPLVFDGVRSFELMTRVSHDTHVVEIRSRPRPGGDQWVVHAQATVAQARIADVAADAPAEPSGAGFEAARLYELTRRRGFAYGPAFRRVISAT
;
A
#
# COMPACT_ATOMS: atom_id res chain seq x y z
N MET A 1 -13.49 -21.05 -14.40
CA MET A 1 -12.64 -20.83 -13.22
C MET A 1 -11.26 -21.36 -13.54
N GLY A 2 -10.32 -20.49 -13.90
CA GLY A 2 -8.99 -20.87 -14.34
C GLY A 2 -8.02 -19.75 -13.99
N ALA A 3 -7.45 -19.81 -12.79
CA ALA A 3 -6.24 -19.07 -12.48
C ALA A 3 -5.10 -19.84 -13.17
N ALA A 4 -4.64 -19.35 -14.32
CA ALA A 4 -3.31 -19.70 -14.78
C ALA A 4 -2.34 -18.87 -13.94
N SER A 5 -1.99 -19.35 -12.75
CA SER A 5 -0.68 -19.01 -12.22
C SER A 5 0.31 -19.63 -13.19
N ARG A 6 1.08 -18.81 -13.92
CA ARG A 6 2.39 -19.29 -14.36
C ARG A 6 3.14 -19.44 -13.05
N ALA A 7 3.21 -20.66 -12.51
CA ALA A 7 3.85 -20.96 -11.24
C ALA A 7 5.37 -20.65 -11.20
N GLU A 8 5.89 -19.97 -12.24
CA GLU A 8 7.25 -19.46 -12.37
C GLU A 8 7.30 -17.96 -12.71
N SER A 9 6.15 -17.26 -12.76
CA SER A 9 6.17 -15.82 -13.00
C SER A 9 6.43 -15.07 -11.71
N ASN A 10 7.48 -14.27 -11.72
CA ASN A 10 7.73 -13.17 -10.78
C ASN A 10 6.74 -12.01 -10.96
N GLU A 11 5.53 -12.29 -11.45
CA GLU A 11 4.48 -11.36 -11.79
C GLU A 11 3.14 -11.87 -11.25
N TRP A 12 2.40 -10.97 -10.58
CA TRP A 12 1.07 -11.22 -10.04
C TRP A 12 0.10 -10.15 -10.51
N PHE A 13 -1.15 -10.55 -10.74
CA PHE A 13 -2.21 -9.67 -11.23
C PHE A 13 -3.41 -9.70 -10.29
N ALA A 14 -4.02 -8.54 -10.06
CA ALA A 14 -5.25 -8.39 -9.28
C ALA A 14 -6.15 -7.32 -9.90
N ASN A 15 -7.46 -7.43 -9.70
CA ASN A 15 -8.37 -6.30 -9.92
C ASN A 15 -8.52 -5.52 -8.62
N VAL A 16 -8.50 -4.20 -8.70
CA VAL A 16 -8.67 -3.32 -7.55
C VAL A 16 -9.62 -2.19 -7.89
N ASP A 17 -10.66 -2.06 -7.08
CA ASP A 17 -11.60 -0.94 -7.08
C ASP A 17 -12.39 -0.90 -5.77
N PRO A 18 -13.05 0.23 -5.46
CA PRO A 18 -13.86 0.37 -4.26
C PRO A 18 -15.12 -0.52 -4.21
N VAL A 19 -15.57 -1.12 -5.31
CA VAL A 19 -16.70 -2.07 -5.28
C VAL A 19 -16.22 -3.43 -4.76
N LEU A 20 -15.06 -3.89 -5.22
CA LEU A 20 -14.42 -5.14 -4.77
C LEU A 20 -13.84 -5.00 -3.35
N PHE A 21 -13.31 -3.83 -3.02
CA PHE A 21 -12.71 -3.52 -1.72
C PHE A 21 -13.30 -2.22 -1.16
N PRO A 22 -14.50 -2.26 -0.52
CA PRO A 22 -15.21 -1.07 -0.04
C PRO A 22 -14.38 -0.16 0.88
N TRP A 23 -13.45 -0.74 1.65
CA TRP A 23 -12.56 0.04 2.50
C TRP A 23 -11.63 0.99 1.73
N LEU A 24 -11.41 0.79 0.42
CA LEU A 24 -10.62 1.73 -0.38
C LEU A 24 -11.26 3.11 -0.50
N ASP A 25 -12.60 3.21 -0.42
CA ASP A 25 -13.30 4.50 -0.48
C ASP A 25 -13.10 5.34 0.79
N ASP A 26 -12.61 4.71 1.87
CA ASP A 26 -12.31 5.36 3.14
C ASP A 26 -10.92 6.02 3.18
N HIS A 27 -10.04 5.78 2.21
CA HIS A 27 -8.76 6.48 2.09
C HIS A 27 -8.87 7.63 1.10
N ARG A 28 -9.39 8.77 1.57
CA ARG A 28 -9.66 9.94 0.71
C ARG A 28 -8.60 11.03 0.85
N VAL A 29 -8.15 11.52 -0.29
CA VAL A 29 -7.33 12.73 -0.44
C VAL A 29 -8.11 13.69 -1.33
N GLU A 30 -8.39 14.86 -0.77
CA GLU A 30 -9.43 15.78 -1.25
C GLU A 30 -10.75 15.02 -1.46
N ASP A 31 -11.33 15.11 -2.64
CA ASP A 31 -12.59 14.48 -2.98
C ASP A 31 -12.43 13.11 -3.64
N ALA A 32 -11.21 12.56 -3.73
CA ALA A 32 -10.93 11.31 -4.42
C ALA A 32 -10.51 10.18 -3.47
N ALA A 33 -10.98 8.97 -3.75
CA ALA A 33 -10.43 7.76 -3.16
C ALA A 33 -9.08 7.45 -3.80
N VAL A 34 -8.05 7.28 -2.98
CA VAL A 34 -6.67 7.06 -3.43
C VAL A 34 -6.15 5.79 -2.79
N PHE A 35 -5.50 4.92 -3.56
CA PHE A 35 -4.87 3.73 -3.02
C PHE A 35 -3.83 4.12 -1.97
N PRO A 36 -3.88 3.56 -0.74
CA PRO A 36 -3.03 4.00 0.34
C PRO A 36 -1.56 3.61 0.09
N ALA A 37 -0.64 4.49 0.50
CA ALA A 37 0.80 4.21 0.50
C ALA A 37 1.14 2.90 1.24
N ALA A 38 0.48 2.66 2.38
CA ALA A 38 0.61 1.43 3.15
C ALA A 38 0.15 0.18 2.35
N GLY A 39 -0.79 0.33 1.42
CA GLY A 39 -1.19 -0.76 0.52
C GLY A 39 -0.07 -1.15 -0.44
N PHE A 40 0.72 -0.20 -0.96
CA PHE A 40 1.88 -0.52 -1.78
C PHE A 40 2.98 -1.23 -0.97
N ALA A 41 3.20 -0.81 0.29
CA ALA A 41 4.12 -1.49 1.18
C ALA A 41 3.70 -2.94 1.47
N GLU A 42 2.40 -3.16 1.72
CA GLU A 42 1.84 -4.50 1.94
C GLU A 42 1.99 -5.39 0.70
N ILE A 43 1.69 -4.87 -0.50
CA ILE A 43 1.89 -5.60 -1.76
C ILE A 43 3.37 -5.99 -1.93
N ALA A 44 4.31 -5.09 -1.64
CA ALA A 44 5.73 -5.38 -1.70
C ALA A 44 6.15 -6.46 -0.70
N LEU A 45 5.64 -6.43 0.54
CA LEU A 45 5.86 -7.47 1.55
C LEU A 45 5.27 -8.82 1.14
N ALA A 46 4.08 -8.84 0.55
CA ALA A 46 3.46 -10.04 0.02
C ALA A 46 4.31 -10.66 -1.10
N ALA A 47 4.77 -9.84 -2.05
CA ALA A 47 5.67 -10.28 -3.11
C ALA A 47 7.02 -10.78 -2.57
N ALA A 48 7.56 -10.14 -1.52
CA ALA A 48 8.75 -10.62 -0.82
C ALA A 48 8.52 -12.00 -0.18
N ARG A 49 7.34 -12.24 0.40
CA ARG A 49 6.98 -13.52 1.01
C ARG A 49 6.87 -14.63 -0.02
N GLU A 50 6.30 -14.36 -1.18
CA GLU A 50 6.29 -15.32 -2.30
C GLU A 50 7.70 -15.59 -2.84
N THR A 51 8.59 -14.59 -2.81
CA THR A 51 9.96 -14.70 -3.32
C THR A 51 10.90 -15.44 -2.35
N PHE A 52 10.82 -15.16 -1.05
CA PHE A 52 11.78 -15.61 -0.05
C PHE A 52 11.22 -16.62 0.95
N GLY A 53 9.91 -16.89 0.91
CA GLY A 53 9.20 -17.72 1.86
C GLY A 53 8.88 -17.01 3.19
N HIS A 54 8.70 -17.81 4.25
CA HIS A 54 8.39 -17.29 5.57
C HIS A 54 9.64 -16.79 6.31
N GLY A 55 9.46 -15.79 7.17
CA GLY A 55 10.51 -15.21 7.98
C GLY A 55 10.29 -13.72 8.18
N ALA A 56 11.29 -13.06 8.77
CA ALA A 56 11.34 -11.61 8.80
C ALA A 56 11.70 -11.08 7.41
N LEU A 57 10.91 -10.14 6.92
CA LEU A 57 11.04 -9.53 5.60
C LEU A 57 11.10 -8.02 5.78
N GLU A 58 11.80 -7.35 4.88
CA GLU A 58 11.87 -5.89 4.87
C GLU A 58 11.61 -5.33 3.47
N VAL A 59 10.99 -4.17 3.45
CA VAL A 59 10.86 -3.30 2.27
C VAL A 59 11.80 -2.12 2.47
N ARG A 60 12.65 -1.87 1.49
CA ARG A 60 13.62 -0.77 1.46
C ARG A 60 13.32 0.13 0.27
N ASN A 61 13.64 1.42 0.41
CA ASN A 61 13.54 2.39 -0.67
C ASN A 61 12.17 2.36 -1.38
N LEU A 62 11.08 2.31 -0.60
CA LEU A 62 9.75 2.41 -1.17
C LEU A 62 9.54 3.83 -1.70
N GLU A 63 9.47 3.94 -3.01
CA GLU A 63 9.18 5.17 -3.74
C GLU A 63 7.77 5.08 -4.33
N ILE A 64 6.94 6.08 -4.04
CA ILE A 64 5.61 6.23 -4.63
C ILE A 64 5.72 7.31 -5.70
N LEU A 65 5.77 6.87 -6.95
CA LEU A 65 6.02 7.71 -8.13
C LEU A 65 4.76 8.49 -8.53
N GLN A 66 3.58 7.88 -8.39
CA GLN A 66 2.30 8.54 -8.64
C GLN A 66 1.13 7.82 -7.95
N PRO A 67 0.09 8.54 -7.54
CA PRO A 67 -1.07 7.94 -6.88
C PRO A 67 -1.85 7.04 -7.84
N LEU A 68 -2.46 5.97 -7.31
CA LEU A 68 -3.54 5.25 -7.97
C LEU A 68 -4.85 5.83 -7.46
N VAL A 69 -5.58 6.53 -8.32
CA VAL A 69 -6.81 7.26 -7.99
C VAL A 69 -8.02 6.52 -8.54
N PHE A 70 -9.02 6.29 -7.70
CA PHE A 70 -10.28 5.67 -8.09
C PHE A 70 -11.31 6.74 -8.40
N ASP A 71 -11.95 6.64 -9.56
CA ASP A 71 -13.04 7.55 -9.98
C ASP A 71 -14.44 7.03 -9.62
N GLY A 72 -14.51 5.91 -8.89
CA GLY A 72 -15.76 5.25 -8.48
C GLY A 72 -16.47 4.47 -9.57
N VAL A 73 -15.95 4.46 -10.81
CA VAL A 73 -16.60 3.82 -11.96
C VAL A 73 -15.73 2.73 -12.57
N ARG A 74 -14.43 3.01 -12.77
CA ARG A 74 -13.51 2.07 -13.42
C ARG A 74 -12.84 1.16 -12.40
N SER A 75 -12.65 -0.10 -12.80
CA SER A 75 -11.76 -1.02 -12.12
C SER A 75 -10.35 -0.85 -12.65
N PHE A 76 -9.34 -1.21 -11.85
CA PHE A 76 -7.95 -1.22 -12.29
C PHE A 76 -7.39 -2.63 -12.22
N GLU A 77 -6.70 -3.05 -13.28
CA GLU A 77 -5.80 -4.20 -13.16
C GLU A 77 -4.49 -3.72 -12.59
N LEU A 78 -4.10 -4.29 -11.46
CA LEU A 78 -2.83 -4.08 -10.81
C LEU A 78 -1.90 -5.25 -11.14
N MET A 79 -0.69 -4.94 -11.57
CA MET A 79 0.39 -5.90 -11.78
C MET A 79 1.52 -5.61 -10.81
N THR A 80 2.01 -6.63 -10.13
CA THR A 80 3.21 -6.55 -9.29
C THR A 80 4.27 -7.46 -9.86
N ARG A 81 5.50 -6.98 -9.99
CA ARG A 81 6.64 -7.77 -10.46
C ARG A 81 7.83 -7.66 -9.54
N VAL A 82 8.57 -8.75 -9.33
CA VAL A 82 9.86 -8.77 -8.59
C VAL A 82 11.00 -9.14 -9.53
N SER A 83 12.04 -8.31 -9.66
CA SER A 83 13.25 -8.71 -10.41
C SER A 83 14.01 -9.83 -9.69
N HIS A 84 14.35 -10.91 -10.38
CA HIS A 84 15.15 -12.01 -9.80
C HIS A 84 16.57 -11.57 -9.42
N ASP A 85 17.20 -10.68 -10.20
CA ASP A 85 18.60 -10.30 -9.98
C ASP A 85 18.73 -9.20 -8.92
N THR A 86 17.77 -8.28 -8.87
CA THR A 86 17.86 -7.06 -8.04
C THR A 86 16.87 -7.03 -6.89
N HIS A 87 15.89 -7.94 -6.86
CA HIS A 87 14.76 -7.93 -5.92
C HIS A 87 13.99 -6.60 -5.89
N VAL A 88 14.06 -5.82 -6.97
CA VAL A 88 13.23 -4.64 -7.15
C VAL A 88 11.80 -5.08 -7.44
N VAL A 89 10.88 -4.64 -6.58
CA VAL A 89 9.45 -4.73 -6.77
C VAL A 89 8.98 -3.52 -7.56
N GLU A 90 8.13 -3.76 -8.54
CA GLU A 90 7.43 -2.71 -9.26
C GLU A 90 5.93 -2.99 -9.29
N ILE A 91 5.16 -1.98 -8.92
CA ILE A 91 3.70 -2.05 -8.85
C ILE A 91 3.13 -1.11 -9.90
N ARG A 92 2.40 -1.69 -10.86
CA ARG A 92 1.80 -0.98 -11.98
C ARG A 92 0.30 -1.17 -11.99
N SER A 93 -0.42 -0.23 -12.60
CA SER A 93 -1.83 -0.45 -12.90
C SER A 93 -2.21 0.00 -14.30
N ARG A 94 -3.36 -0.45 -14.76
CA ARG A 94 -4.05 0.09 -15.95
C ARG A 94 -5.57 0.02 -15.76
N PRO A 95 -6.35 0.92 -16.37
CA PRO A 95 -7.81 0.85 -16.31
C PRO A 95 -8.38 -0.42 -16.94
N ARG A 96 -9.50 -0.90 -16.38
CA ARG A 96 -10.36 -1.93 -16.95
C ARG A 96 -11.83 -1.48 -16.99
N PRO A 97 -12.53 -1.66 -18.12
CA PRO A 97 -12.01 -2.09 -19.43
C PRO A 97 -11.22 -0.99 -20.16
N GLY A 98 -10.45 -1.36 -21.19
CA GLY A 98 -9.96 -0.42 -22.21
C GLY A 98 -8.63 0.31 -21.94
N GLY A 99 -7.90 -0.05 -20.88
CA GLY A 99 -6.54 0.46 -20.65
C GLY A 99 -5.48 -0.46 -21.26
N ASP A 100 -4.71 0.03 -22.22
CA ASP A 100 -3.58 -0.70 -22.81
C ASP A 100 -2.22 -0.28 -22.22
N GLN A 101 -2.14 0.93 -21.67
CA GLN A 101 -0.91 1.47 -21.09
C GLN A 101 -0.82 1.18 -19.59
N TRP A 102 0.28 0.56 -19.18
CA TRP A 102 0.64 0.39 -17.78
C TRP A 102 1.27 1.66 -17.22
N VAL A 103 0.84 2.02 -16.02
CA VAL A 103 1.33 3.15 -15.24
C VAL A 103 2.06 2.61 -14.02
N VAL A 104 3.31 3.02 -13.79
CA VAL A 104 4.07 2.61 -12.59
C VAL A 104 3.68 3.52 -11.43
N HIS A 105 3.20 2.92 -10.34
CA HIS A 105 2.80 3.66 -9.14
C HIS A 105 3.85 3.66 -8.05
N ALA A 106 4.48 2.50 -7.82
CA ALA A 106 5.46 2.35 -6.77
C ALA A 106 6.58 1.40 -7.16
N GLN A 107 7.76 1.65 -6.62
CA GLN A 107 8.93 0.81 -6.70
C GLN A 107 9.53 0.63 -5.31
N ALA A 108 10.09 -0.55 -5.03
CA ALA A 108 10.79 -0.81 -3.78
C ALA A 108 11.83 -1.91 -3.97
N THR A 109 12.72 -2.11 -3.01
CA THR A 109 13.57 -3.30 -2.92
C THR A 109 13.12 -4.16 -1.76
N VAL A 110 13.06 -5.48 -1.96
CA VAL A 110 12.70 -6.43 -0.89
C VAL A 110 13.87 -7.32 -0.52
N ALA A 111 13.93 -7.72 0.74
CA ALA A 111 14.96 -8.62 1.25
C ALA A 111 14.45 -9.44 2.45
N GLN A 112 15.15 -10.55 2.75
CA GLN A 112 15.07 -11.19 4.06
C GLN A 112 15.70 -10.26 5.09
N ALA A 113 14.91 -9.87 6.09
CA ALA A 113 15.41 -9.08 7.19
C ALA A 113 16.21 -9.98 8.13
N ARG A 114 17.38 -9.51 8.55
CA ARG A 114 18.03 -10.08 9.73
C ARG A 114 17.31 -9.48 10.94
N ILE A 115 16.65 -10.32 11.74
CA ILE A 115 16.26 -9.91 13.09
C ILE A 115 17.58 -9.78 13.86
N ALA A 116 18.21 -8.61 13.77
CA ALA A 116 19.13 -8.21 14.82
C ALA A 116 18.24 -7.91 16.04
N ASP A 117 18.69 -8.30 17.24
CA ASP A 117 18.19 -7.76 18.50
C ASP A 117 18.56 -6.27 18.56
N VAL A 118 18.00 -5.48 17.65
CA VAL A 118 17.94 -4.04 17.82
C VAL A 118 16.88 -3.88 18.88
N ALA A 119 17.32 -3.84 20.14
CA ALA A 119 16.65 -3.01 21.12
C ALA A 119 16.67 -1.60 20.52
N ALA A 120 15.73 -1.32 19.61
CA ALA A 120 15.44 0.03 19.23
C ALA A 120 15.00 0.65 20.54
N ASP A 121 15.82 1.53 21.10
CA ASP A 121 15.39 2.37 22.21
C ASP A 121 14.04 2.91 21.79
N ALA A 122 12.99 2.50 22.53
CA ALA A 122 11.67 3.02 22.27
C ALA A 122 11.84 4.55 22.25
N PRO A 123 11.43 5.24 21.18
CA PRO A 123 11.52 6.69 21.17
C PRO A 123 10.92 7.19 22.48
N ALA A 124 11.68 8.01 23.21
CA ALA A 124 11.25 8.51 24.51
C ALA A 124 9.81 8.97 24.41
N GLU A 125 8.96 8.59 25.38
CA GLU A 125 7.55 8.93 25.30
C GLU A 125 7.42 10.43 25.05
N PRO A 126 6.72 10.85 23.98
CA PRO A 126 6.56 12.26 23.68
C PRO A 126 5.99 12.96 24.91
N SER A 127 6.67 14.03 25.35
CA SER A 127 6.26 14.85 26.49
C SER A 127 5.05 15.75 26.18
N GLY A 128 4.31 15.43 25.12
CA GLY A 128 3.18 16.16 24.61
C GLY A 128 1.92 15.94 25.45
N ALA A 129 1.04 16.95 25.46
CA ALA A 129 -0.32 16.72 25.90
C ALA A 129 -1.01 15.78 24.91
N GLY A 130 -1.64 14.72 25.42
CA GLY A 130 -2.41 13.79 24.61
C GLY A 130 -3.37 14.48 23.64
N PHE A 131 -3.47 13.94 22.45
CA PHE A 131 -4.23 14.45 21.33
C PHE A 131 -5.48 13.59 21.11
N GLU A 132 -6.65 14.20 21.23
CA GLU A 132 -7.92 13.50 21.00
C GLU A 132 -8.08 13.08 19.53
N ALA A 133 -8.43 11.82 19.30
CA ALA A 133 -8.62 11.27 17.95
C ALA A 133 -9.66 12.04 17.12
N ALA A 134 -10.75 12.50 17.74
CA ALA A 134 -11.77 13.30 17.05
C ALA A 134 -11.19 14.61 16.48
N ARG A 135 -10.35 15.30 17.27
CA ARG A 135 -9.64 16.50 16.83
C ARG A 135 -8.67 16.18 15.69
N LEU A 136 -8.12 14.96 15.65
CA LEU A 136 -7.11 14.57 14.65
C LEU A 136 -7.78 14.48 13.29
N TYR A 137 -8.88 13.73 13.23
CA TYR A 137 -9.60 13.56 11.98
C TYR A 137 -10.28 14.85 11.50
N GLU A 138 -10.68 15.74 12.41
CA GLU A 138 -11.17 17.06 12.00
C GLU A 138 -10.05 17.91 11.39
N LEU A 139 -8.84 17.86 11.95
CA LEU A 139 -7.68 18.57 11.42
C LEU A 139 -7.22 17.99 10.07
N THR A 140 -7.18 16.67 9.92
CA THR A 140 -6.82 16.02 8.65
C THR A 140 -7.87 16.35 7.58
N ARG A 141 -9.17 16.30 7.91
CA ARG A 141 -10.26 16.65 6.99
C ARG A 141 -10.15 18.08 6.48
N ARG A 142 -9.81 19.05 7.35
CA ARG A 142 -9.56 20.45 6.96
C ARG A 142 -8.38 20.62 6.00
N ARG A 143 -7.48 19.64 5.95
CA ARG A 143 -6.33 19.60 5.03
C ARG A 143 -6.59 18.71 3.80
N GLY A 144 -7.83 18.32 3.56
CA GLY A 144 -8.22 17.46 2.43
C GLY A 144 -8.12 15.96 2.72
N PHE A 145 -7.66 15.51 3.89
CA PHE A 145 -7.59 14.09 4.21
C PHE A 145 -8.87 13.63 4.90
N ALA A 146 -9.88 13.32 4.08
CA ALA A 146 -11.21 12.94 4.53
C ALA A 146 -11.32 11.42 4.81
N TYR A 147 -10.49 10.91 5.72
CA TYR A 147 -10.50 9.49 6.09
C TYR A 147 -11.89 9.02 6.55
N GLY A 148 -12.34 7.90 5.99
CA GLY A 148 -13.54 7.17 6.36
C GLY A 148 -13.29 6.14 7.48
N PRO A 149 -14.32 5.40 7.92
CA PRO A 149 -14.27 4.53 9.10
C PRO A 149 -13.10 3.53 9.12
N ALA A 150 -12.74 2.92 7.99
CA ALA A 150 -11.64 1.96 7.93
C ALA A 150 -10.27 2.60 8.19
N PHE A 151 -10.10 3.89 7.88
CA PHE A 151 -8.84 4.64 8.07
C PHE A 151 -8.83 5.49 9.34
N ARG A 152 -9.90 5.46 10.12
CA ARG A 152 -9.96 6.14 11.43
C ARG A 152 -9.53 5.23 12.58
N ARG A 153 -8.29 4.74 12.53
CA ARG A 153 -7.78 3.72 13.49
C ARG A 153 -6.99 4.28 14.67
N VAL A 154 -6.54 5.54 14.63
CA VAL A 154 -5.97 6.25 15.78
C VAL A 154 -7.06 6.43 16.84
N ILE A 155 -6.82 5.86 18.03
CA ILE A 155 -7.69 5.97 19.21
C ILE A 155 -7.21 7.06 20.18
N SER A 156 -5.90 7.27 20.24
CA SER A 156 -5.21 8.34 20.95
C SER A 156 -3.87 8.58 20.26
N ALA A 157 -3.38 9.81 20.31
CA ALA A 157 -1.99 10.12 20.00
C ALA A 157 -1.42 10.91 21.18
N THR A 158 -0.16 10.68 21.52
CA THR A 158 0.52 11.35 22.64
C THR A 158 1.71 12.12 22.11
#